data_AF-A0A538S4U7-F1
#
_entry.id   AF-A0A538S4U7-F1
#
_cell.length_a   1.000
_cell.length_b   1.000
_cell.length_c   1.000
_cell.angle_alpha   90.00
_cell.angle_beta   90.00
_cell.angle_gamma   90.00
#
_symmetry.space_group_name_H-M   'P 1'
#
loop_
_entity.id
_entity.type
_entity.pdbx_description
1 polymer ?
#
loop_
_entity_poly.entity_id
_entity_poly.type
_entity_poly.pdbx_seq_one_letter_code
_entity_poly.pdbx_strand_id
1 'polypeptide(L)'
;MPPELHLDPAKLDLSRVLVDQEGIRRVNPQRFEMEQLTAIVFVDREHHVIAGYKDVRPDEFWTRGHMPDFPLLPGVLMCEAAAQLCSYYTITQGLVQGGF
;
A
#
# COMPACT_ATOMS: atom_id res chain seq x y z
N MET A 1 -4.88 8.88 -27.26
CA MET A 1 -3.93 7.89 -26.71
C MET A 1 -4.04 7.92 -25.20
N PRO A 2 -3.92 6.78 -24.50
CA PRO A 2 -3.84 6.81 -23.04
C PRO A 2 -2.65 7.66 -22.59
N PRO A 3 -2.75 8.32 -21.42
CA PRO A 3 -1.63 9.07 -20.85
C PRO A 3 -0.44 8.17 -20.56
N GLU A 4 0.76 8.74 -20.59
CA GLU A 4 1.97 8.04 -20.19
C GLU A 4 1.90 7.68 -18.69
N LEU A 5 2.34 6.48 -18.35
CA LEU A 5 2.38 6.03 -16.97
C LEU A 5 3.51 6.73 -16.23
N HIS A 6 3.21 7.37 -15.09
CA HIS A 6 4.24 7.88 -14.18
C HIS A 6 5.14 6.77 -13.63
N LEU A 7 4.62 5.56 -13.55
CA LEU A 7 5.33 4.36 -13.15
C LEU A 7 4.76 3.16 -13.91
N ASP A 8 5.63 2.44 -14.60
CA ASP A 8 5.27 1.17 -15.24
C ASP A 8 5.43 0.02 -14.22
N PRO A 9 4.34 -0.64 -13.80
CA PRO A 9 4.41 -1.73 -12.82
C PRO A 9 5.31 -2.89 -13.27
N ALA A 10 5.48 -3.11 -14.57
CA ALA A 10 6.35 -4.17 -15.10
C ALA A 10 7.84 -3.91 -14.84
N LYS A 11 8.21 -2.67 -14.48
CA LYS A 11 9.58 -2.28 -14.13
C LYS A 11 9.88 -2.40 -12.63
N LEU A 12 8.89 -2.74 -11.81
CA LEU A 12 9.08 -2.89 -10.37
C LEU A 12 9.77 -4.21 -10.05
N ASP A 13 10.86 -4.13 -9.29
CA ASP A 13 11.48 -5.31 -8.69
C ASP A 13 10.75 -5.70 -7.41
N LEU A 14 9.78 -6.61 -7.53
CA LEU A 14 9.01 -7.12 -6.39
C LEU A 14 9.81 -8.09 -5.50
N SER A 15 11.03 -8.49 -5.91
CA SER A 15 11.88 -9.35 -5.08
C SER A 15 12.66 -8.57 -4.03
N ARG A 16 12.76 -7.25 -4.18
CA ARG A 16 13.47 -6.36 -3.28
C ARG A 16 12.49 -5.50 -2.46
N VAL A 17 12.39 -5.81 -1.18
CA VAL A 17 11.65 -4.99 -0.22
C VAL A 17 12.56 -3.86 0.30
N LEU A 18 12.12 -2.61 0.13
CA LEU A 18 12.80 -1.43 0.71
C LEU A 18 12.30 -1.14 2.13
N VAL A 19 11.00 -1.34 2.36
CA VAL A 19 10.37 -1.17 3.68
C VAL A 19 9.39 -2.33 3.85
N ASP A 20 9.62 -3.13 4.87
CA ASP A 20 8.73 -4.22 5.25
C ASP A 20 7.59 -3.71 6.14
N GLN A 21 6.72 -4.64 6.55
CA GLN A 21 5.57 -4.32 7.39
C GLN A 21 5.99 -3.67 8.72
N GLU A 22 7.11 -4.08 9.32
CA GLU A 22 7.58 -3.48 10.57
C GLU A 22 8.10 -2.06 10.37
N GLY A 23 8.78 -1.79 9.26
CA GLY A 23 9.14 -0.44 8.86
C GLY A 23 7.92 0.46 8.64
N ILE A 24 6.87 -0.06 8.01
CA ILE A 24 5.60 0.66 7.83
C ILE A 24 4.95 0.98 9.18
N ARG A 25 4.91 0.02 10.12
CA ARG A 25 4.31 0.19 11.46
C ARG A 25 4.95 1.28 12.32
N ARG A 26 6.23 1.59 12.08
CA ARG A 26 6.94 2.69 12.77
C ARG A 26 6.41 4.07 12.36
N VAL A 27 5.72 4.15 11.22
CA VAL A 27 5.20 5.39 10.65
C VAL A 27 3.68 5.41 10.69
N ASN A 28 3.04 4.35 10.19
CA ASN A 28 1.59 4.23 10.08
C ASN A 28 1.00 3.60 11.36
N PRO A 29 -0.10 4.14 11.92
CA PRO A 29 -0.70 3.62 13.16
C PRO A 29 -1.61 2.40 12.97
N GLN A 30 -2.05 2.09 11.75
CA GLN A 30 -3.03 1.01 11.47
C GLN A 30 -2.50 -0.37 11.89
N ARG A 31 -3.37 -1.22 12.44
CA ARG A 31 -3.04 -2.58 12.92
C ARG A 31 -4.17 -3.56 12.57
N PHE A 32 -3.86 -4.86 12.71
CA PHE A 32 -4.81 -5.97 12.55
C PHE A 32 -5.53 -5.92 11.20
N GLU A 33 -6.86 -6.00 11.19
CA GLU A 33 -7.68 -6.05 9.98
C GLU A 33 -7.57 -4.79 9.12
N MET A 34 -7.14 -3.67 9.70
CA MET A 34 -6.97 -2.40 8.98
C MET A 34 -5.53 -2.14 8.55
N GLU A 35 -4.58 -3.07 8.79
CA GLU A 35 -3.23 -2.99 8.19
C GLU A 35 -3.29 -3.52 6.75
N GLN A 36 -3.37 -2.62 5.77
CA GLN A 36 -3.68 -2.94 4.38
C GLN A 36 -2.48 -2.80 3.43
N LEU A 37 -1.33 -2.33 3.90
CA LEU A 37 -0.08 -2.25 3.14
C LEU A 37 0.92 -3.32 3.63
N THR A 38 1.46 -4.12 2.70
CA THR A 38 2.40 -5.20 3.05
C THR A 38 3.84 -4.75 3.00
N ALA A 39 4.24 -4.07 1.92
CA ALA A 39 5.63 -3.63 1.74
C ALA A 39 5.73 -2.50 0.71
N ILE A 40 6.86 -1.79 0.76
CA ILE A 40 7.26 -0.77 -0.21
C ILE A 40 8.51 -1.27 -0.94
N VAL A 41 8.48 -1.21 -2.26
CA VAL A 41 9.52 -1.76 -3.15
C VAL A 41 10.20 -0.68 -4.00
N PHE A 42 9.61 0.50 -4.09
CA PHE A 42 10.13 1.60 -4.89
C PHE A 42 9.83 2.95 -4.25
N VAL A 43 10.82 3.84 -4.23
CA VAL A 43 10.69 5.24 -3.82
C VAL A 43 11.58 6.11 -4.70
N ASP A 44 10.97 7.03 -5.42
CA ASP A 44 11.62 8.14 -6.13
C ASP A 44 11.19 9.46 -5.47
N ARG A 45 12.14 10.06 -4.76
CA ARG A 45 11.91 11.29 -4.00
C ARG A 45 11.89 12.54 -4.87
N GLU A 46 12.59 12.50 -6.00
CA GLU A 46 12.69 13.65 -6.91
C GLU A 46 11.36 13.84 -7.66
N HIS A 47 10.77 12.74 -8.13
CA HIS A 47 9.52 12.76 -8.89
C HIS A 47 8.26 12.51 -8.05
N HIS A 48 8.41 12.35 -6.73
CA HIS A 48 7.34 11.98 -5.80
C HIS A 48 6.55 10.72 -6.19
N VAL A 49 7.27 9.68 -6.61
CA VAL A 49 6.68 8.40 -6.99
C VAL A 49 7.03 7.34 -5.95
N ILE A 50 6.02 6.63 -5.45
CA ILE A 50 6.18 5.51 -4.52
C ILE A 50 5.40 4.30 -5.03
N ALA A 51 5.95 3.10 -4.83
CA ALA A 51 5.24 1.86 -5.10
C ALA A 51 5.39 0.87 -3.94
N GLY A 52 4.27 0.25 -3.60
CA GLY A 52 4.18 -0.84 -2.64
C GLY A 52 3.11 -1.82 -3.07
N TYR A 53 3.01 -2.93 -2.35
CA TYR A 53 2.01 -3.96 -2.61
C TYR A 53 1.27 -4.38 -1.34
N LYS A 54 0.10 -4.96 -1.56
CA LYS A 54 -0.68 -5.69 -0.57
C LYS A 54 -0.73 -7.15 -1.00
N ASP A 55 -0.25 -8.05 -0.15
CA ASP A 55 -0.54 -9.47 -0.29
C ASP A 55 -1.98 -9.75 0.18
N VAL A 56 -2.79 -10.24 -0.75
CA VAL A 56 -4.21 -10.55 -0.54
C VAL A 56 -4.33 -12.04 -0.22
N ARG A 57 -4.87 -12.37 0.96
CA ARG A 57 -4.98 -13.76 1.42
C ARG A 57 -6.44 -14.25 1.48
N PRO A 58 -6.67 -15.56 1.28
CA PRO A 58 -8.03 -16.13 1.29
C PRO A 58 -8.67 -16.17 2.70
N ASP A 59 -7.90 -15.93 3.75
CA ASP A 59 -8.32 -15.98 5.16
C ASP A 59 -8.49 -14.60 5.81
N GLU A 60 -8.52 -13.51 5.03
CA GLU A 60 -8.76 -12.16 5.55
C GLU A 60 -10.22 -11.96 6.03
N PHE A 61 -10.43 -11.01 6.95
CA PHE A 61 -11.73 -10.78 7.61
C PHE A 61 -12.91 -10.56 6.63
N TRP A 62 -12.64 -9.96 5.48
CA TRP A 62 -13.66 -9.63 4.47
C TRP A 62 -14.05 -10.82 3.60
N THR A 63 -13.25 -11.89 3.53
CA THR A 63 -13.47 -12.99 2.56
C THR A 63 -14.78 -13.72 2.82
N ARG A 64 -15.19 -13.82 4.08
CA ARG A 64 -16.46 -14.43 4.51
C ARG A 64 -17.70 -13.61 4.12
N GLY A 65 -17.54 -12.32 3.85
CA GLY A 65 -18.65 -11.39 3.67
C GLY A 65 -18.70 -10.71 2.30
N HIS A 66 -17.62 -10.77 1.51
CA HIS A 66 -17.52 -10.03 0.25
C HIS A 66 -16.90 -10.90 -0.86
N MET A 67 -17.66 -11.79 -1.50
CA MET A 67 -19.01 -12.25 -1.14
C MET A 67 -18.94 -13.72 -0.69
N PRO A 68 -19.91 -14.23 0.11
CA PRO A 68 -19.98 -15.66 0.41
C PRO A 68 -19.88 -16.50 -0.88
N ASP A 69 -19.03 -17.53 -0.86
CA ASP A 69 -18.70 -18.42 -1.99
C ASP A 69 -18.05 -17.75 -3.22
N PHE A 70 -17.83 -16.43 -3.18
CA PHE A 70 -17.17 -15.67 -4.24
C PHE A 70 -16.37 -14.50 -3.65
N PRO A 71 -15.25 -14.77 -2.95
CA PRO A 71 -14.45 -13.74 -2.32
C PRO A 71 -13.83 -12.83 -3.38
N LEU A 72 -14.12 -11.54 -3.28
CA LEU A 72 -13.61 -10.47 -4.11
C LEU A 72 -13.07 -9.39 -3.18
N LEU A 73 -11.81 -8.97 -3.33
CA LEU A 73 -11.27 -7.90 -2.49
C LEU A 73 -12.14 -6.63 -2.63
N PRO A 74 -12.70 -6.09 -1.52
CA PRO A 74 -13.47 -4.85 -1.59
C PRO A 74 -12.61 -3.72 -2.15
N GLY A 75 -13.12 -3.00 -3.16
CA GLY A 75 -12.41 -1.88 -3.77
C GLY A 75 -12.01 -0.78 -2.76
N VAL A 76 -12.82 -0.60 -1.71
CA VAL A 76 -12.50 0.33 -0.61
C VAL A 76 -11.25 -0.08 0.18
N LEU A 77 -10.93 -1.38 0.29
CA LEU A 77 -9.67 -1.83 0.90
C LEU A 77 -8.47 -1.62 -0.01
N MET A 78 -8.67 -1.64 -1.34
CA MET A 78 -7.62 -1.22 -2.29
C MET A 78 -7.32 0.28 -2.14
N CYS A 79 -8.36 1.10 -1.99
CA CYS A 79 -8.21 2.53 -1.70
C CYS A 79 -7.49 2.76 -0.36
N GLU A 80 -7.82 1.99 0.68
CA GLU A 80 -7.15 2.08 1.98
C GLU A 80 -5.67 1.69 1.90
N ALA A 81 -5.32 0.63 1.17
CA ALA A 81 -3.92 0.24 0.94
C ALA A 81 -3.13 1.38 0.25
N ALA A 82 -3.73 2.02 -0.76
CA ALA A 82 -3.13 3.18 -1.43
C ALA A 82 -3.01 4.39 -0.48
N ALA A 83 -4.03 4.64 0.36
CA ALA A 83 -4.00 5.71 1.35
C ALA A 83 -2.88 5.50 2.40
N GLN A 84 -2.68 4.28 2.86
CA GLN A 84 -1.58 3.92 3.77
C GLN A 84 -0.21 4.11 3.12
N LEU A 85 -0.06 3.77 1.83
CA LEU A 85 1.17 4.03 1.07
C LEU A 85 1.46 5.53 0.97
N CYS A 86 0.44 6.33 0.64
CA CYS A 86 0.54 7.79 0.59
C CYS A 86 0.89 8.37 1.96
N SER A 87 0.23 7.91 3.04
CA SER A 87 0.52 8.33 4.42
C SER A 87 1.98 8.08 4.80
N TYR A 88 2.49 6.88 4.51
CA TYR A 88 3.88 6.54 4.77
C TYR A 88 4.82 7.52 4.03
N TYR A 89 4.56 7.75 2.74
CA TYR A 89 5.38 8.63 1.93
C TYR A 89 5.36 10.08 2.45
N THR A 90 4.18 10.66 2.66
CA THR A 90 4.06 12.07 3.05
C THR A 90 4.67 12.34 4.42
N ILE A 91 4.52 11.42 5.38
CA ILE A 91 5.15 11.55 6.70
C ILE A 91 6.67 11.44 6.59
N THR A 92 7.19 10.40 5.92
CA THR A 92 8.64 10.17 5.84
C THR A 92 9.38 11.20 4.99
N GLN A 93 8.70 11.86 4.06
CA GLN A 93 9.25 12.96 3.26
C GLN A 93 9.01 14.35 3.90
N GLY A 94 8.38 14.41 5.09
CA GLY A 94 8.12 15.68 5.77
C GLY A 94 7.14 16.60 5.03
N LEU A 95 6.29 16.04 4.17
CA LEU A 95 5.29 16.78 3.38
C LEU A 95 4.03 17.12 4.20
N VAL A 96 3.83 16.46 5.34
CA VAL A 96 2.77 16.73 6.30
C VAL A 96 3.42 17.00 7.66
N GLN A 97 3.10 18.15 8.27
CA GLN A 97 3.53 18.48 9.63
C GLN A 97 2.47 18.02 10.63
N GLY A 98 2.86 17.09 11.52
CA GLY A 98 1.97 16.44 12.48
C GLY A 98 1.54 15.06 11.98
N GLY A 99 2.12 14.02 12.58
CA GLY A 99 1.54 12.67 12.57
C GLY A 99 0.48 12.57 13.66
N PHE A 100 -0.29 11.48 13.65
CA PHE A 100 -1.23 11.13 14.72
C PHE A 100 -0.60 11.18 16.11
#